data_AF-A0A521M1A5-F1
#
_entry.id   AF-A0A521M1A5-F1
#
_cell.length_a   1.000
_cell.length_b   1.000
_cell.length_c   1.000
_cell.angle_alpha   90.00
_cell.angle_beta   90.00
_cell.angle_gamma   90.00
#
_symmetry.space_group_name_H-M   'P 1'
#
loop_
_entity.id
_entity.type
_entity.pdbx_description
1 polymer ?
#
loop_
_entity_poly.entity_id
_entity_poly.type
_entity_poly.pdbx_seq_one_letter_code
_entity_poly.pdbx_strand_id
1 'polypeptide(L)'
;MSQVLMPKATAVWLVENTTLTFDQISAFTGLHPLEVQAIADGEVAGGMTGFDPTTNGQLTKEEIKRAEADKNAALKLTPRDVPMPVARSKGPRYTPVAKRQDRPDAIAWLLKIHPELQDSQVAKLVGSTKSTVQSVRDRSHWNMQNVRPRDPVTLGLCMLKDLNDAVDKARRKAAREDAAKKKAQAKAGAAAEAAKAAVAAVDPAEADQPDVSEP
;
A
#
# COMPACT_ATOMS: atom_id res chain seq x y z
N MET A 1 -19.62 -5.15 -22.55
CA MET A 1 -20.39 -6.41 -22.57
C MET A 1 -19.98 -7.21 -21.36
N SER A 2 -20.94 -7.71 -20.59
CA SER A 2 -20.69 -8.55 -19.42
C SER A 2 -20.18 -9.91 -19.89
N GLN A 3 -18.88 -10.14 -19.78
CA GLN A 3 -18.24 -11.36 -20.28
C GLN A 3 -18.30 -12.45 -19.20
N VAL A 4 -18.81 -13.63 -19.55
CA VAL A 4 -18.78 -14.80 -18.67
C VAL A 4 -17.33 -15.14 -18.29
N LEU A 5 -17.12 -15.57 -17.04
CA LEU A 5 -15.77 -15.75 -16.49
C LEU A 5 -14.99 -16.88 -17.18
N MET A 6 -15.68 -17.93 -17.66
CA MET A 6 -15.08 -19.09 -18.34
C MET A 6 -15.97 -19.58 -19.50
N PRO A 7 -15.96 -18.90 -20.66
CA PRO A 7 -16.87 -19.17 -21.78
C PRO A 7 -16.96 -20.64 -22.20
N LYS A 8 -15.80 -21.30 -22.41
CA LYS A 8 -15.74 -22.68 -22.90
C LYS A 8 -16.21 -23.70 -21.87
N ALA A 9 -15.76 -23.57 -20.61
CA ALA A 9 -16.18 -24.48 -19.54
C ALA A 9 -17.67 -24.32 -19.20
N THR A 10 -18.19 -23.10 -19.26
CA THR A 10 -19.62 -22.83 -19.09
C THR A 10 -20.44 -23.36 -20.26
N ALA A 11 -19.93 -23.30 -21.49
CA ALA A 11 -20.57 -23.93 -22.64
C ALA A 11 -20.66 -25.46 -22.48
N VAL A 12 -19.57 -26.13 -22.08
CA VAL A 12 -19.56 -27.58 -21.78
C VAL A 12 -20.67 -27.92 -20.77
N TRP A 13 -20.71 -27.19 -19.65
CA TRP A 13 -21.72 -27.45 -18.63
C TRP A 13 -23.15 -27.22 -19.13
N LEU A 14 -23.40 -26.13 -19.86
CA LEU A 14 -24.74 -25.83 -20.40
C LEU A 14 -25.19 -26.87 -21.43
N VAL A 15 -24.30 -27.34 -22.31
CA VAL A 15 -24.60 -28.40 -23.28
C VAL A 15 -24.94 -29.72 -22.58
N GLU A 16 -24.26 -30.07 -21.49
CA GLU A 16 -24.46 -31.33 -20.78
C GLU A 16 -25.67 -31.32 -19.81
N ASN A 17 -26.02 -30.15 -19.25
CA ASN A 17 -26.95 -30.05 -18.13
C ASN A 17 -28.26 -29.31 -18.45
N THR A 18 -28.43 -28.79 -19.67
CA THR A 18 -29.63 -28.03 -20.08
C THR A 18 -30.11 -28.43 -21.47
N THR A 19 -31.36 -28.09 -21.81
CA THR A 19 -31.91 -28.34 -23.16
C THR A 19 -31.87 -27.10 -24.07
N LEU A 20 -30.94 -26.18 -23.80
CA LEU A 20 -30.78 -24.93 -24.56
C LEU A 20 -30.25 -25.19 -25.96
N THR A 21 -30.58 -24.31 -26.91
CA THR A 21 -30.05 -24.37 -28.27
C THR A 21 -28.60 -23.87 -28.33
N PHE A 22 -27.85 -24.31 -29.34
CA PHE A 22 -26.48 -23.84 -29.57
C PHE A 22 -26.40 -22.33 -29.79
N ASP A 23 -27.45 -21.73 -30.38
CA ASP A 23 -27.57 -20.28 -30.56
C ASP A 23 -27.77 -19.55 -29.22
N GLN A 24 -28.53 -20.12 -28.29
CA GLN A 24 -28.70 -19.55 -26.95
C GLN A 24 -27.40 -19.62 -26.13
N ILE A 25 -26.69 -20.75 -26.20
CA ILE A 25 -25.43 -20.97 -25.47
C ILE A 25 -24.31 -20.08 -26.06
N SER A 26 -24.24 -19.97 -27.39
CA SER A 26 -23.28 -19.09 -28.07
C SER A 26 -23.53 -17.61 -27.74
N ALA A 27 -24.79 -17.16 -27.78
CA ALA A 27 -25.17 -15.80 -27.39
C ALA A 27 -24.81 -15.47 -25.94
N PHE A 28 -24.91 -16.45 -25.03
CA PHE A 28 -24.57 -16.27 -23.62
C PHE A 28 -23.06 -16.28 -23.35
N THR A 29 -22.34 -17.22 -23.97
CA THR A 29 -20.90 -17.43 -23.73
C THR A 29 -20.02 -16.54 -24.61
N GLY A 30 -20.56 -15.98 -25.68
CA GLY A 30 -19.81 -15.21 -26.68
C GLY A 30 -18.96 -16.08 -27.61
N LEU A 31 -19.21 -17.39 -27.66
CA LEU A 31 -18.57 -18.32 -28.60
C LEU A 31 -19.35 -18.36 -29.92
N HIS A 32 -18.74 -18.83 -31.00
CA HIS A 32 -19.47 -19.08 -32.25
C HIS A 32 -20.35 -20.34 -32.11
N PRO A 33 -21.56 -20.41 -32.70
CA PRO A 33 -22.40 -21.61 -32.64
C PRO A 33 -21.69 -22.90 -33.06
N LEU A 34 -20.81 -22.84 -34.07
CA LEU A 34 -19.98 -23.97 -34.50
C LEU A 34 -18.99 -24.44 -33.43
N GLU A 35 -18.47 -23.53 -32.59
CA GLU A 35 -17.60 -23.92 -31.47
C GLU A 35 -18.41 -24.62 -30.38
N VAL A 36 -19.64 -24.18 -30.12
CA VAL A 36 -20.55 -24.84 -29.19
C VAL A 36 -20.95 -26.23 -29.70
N GLN A 37 -21.17 -26.37 -31.01
CA GLN A 37 -21.42 -27.66 -31.64
C GLN A 37 -20.20 -28.59 -31.52
N ALA A 38 -19.00 -28.11 -31.81
CA ALA A 38 -17.78 -28.90 -31.67
C ALA A 38 -17.47 -29.27 -30.20
N ILE A 39 -17.96 -28.50 -29.23
CA ILE A 39 -17.95 -28.85 -27.80
C ILE A 39 -18.96 -29.98 -27.52
N ALA A 40 -20.17 -29.90 -28.08
CA ALA A 40 -21.20 -30.93 -27.94
C ALA A 40 -20.77 -32.27 -28.58
N ASP A 41 -20.07 -32.20 -29.71
CA ASP A 41 -19.51 -33.36 -30.41
C ASP A 41 -18.24 -33.92 -29.72
N GLY A 42 -17.72 -33.23 -28.69
CA GLY A 42 -16.57 -33.64 -27.91
C GLY A 42 -15.20 -33.42 -28.57
N GLU A 43 -15.13 -32.73 -29.71
CA GLU A 43 -13.89 -32.49 -30.46
C GLU A 43 -12.97 -31.44 -29.79
N VAL A 44 -13.56 -30.38 -29.22
CA VAL A 44 -12.79 -29.21 -28.74
C VAL A 44 -12.53 -29.24 -27.23
N ALA A 45 -13.34 -29.99 -26.48
CA ALA A 45 -13.36 -29.96 -25.01
C ALA A 45 -12.97 -31.29 -24.36
N GLY A 46 -12.29 -32.19 -25.07
CA GLY A 46 -11.82 -33.47 -24.53
C GLY A 46 -11.04 -33.29 -23.22
N GLY A 47 -11.65 -33.68 -22.09
CA GLY A 47 -11.07 -33.57 -20.75
C GLY A 47 -11.31 -32.25 -20.01
N MET A 48 -12.12 -31.33 -20.53
CA MET A 48 -12.48 -30.08 -19.83
C MET A 48 -13.65 -30.31 -18.87
N THR A 49 -13.48 -30.03 -17.58
CA THR A 49 -14.58 -30.10 -16.61
C THR A 49 -15.53 -28.91 -16.81
N GLY A 50 -16.82 -29.20 -17.00
CA GLY A 50 -17.87 -28.20 -17.10
C GLY A 50 -17.93 -27.30 -15.86
N PHE A 51 -18.08 -25.98 -16.07
CA PHE A 51 -18.19 -25.00 -15.00
C PHE A 51 -19.64 -24.51 -14.85
N ASP A 52 -20.28 -24.87 -13.74
CA ASP A 52 -21.66 -24.51 -13.44
C ASP A 52 -21.82 -22.97 -13.23
N PRO A 53 -22.54 -22.26 -14.13
CA PRO A 53 -22.73 -20.81 -14.03
C PRO A 53 -23.68 -20.40 -12.89
N THR A 54 -24.45 -21.34 -12.33
CA THR A 54 -25.36 -21.08 -11.20
C THR A 54 -24.63 -21.02 -9.87
N THR A 55 -23.56 -21.81 -9.70
CA THR A 55 -22.75 -21.83 -8.46
C THR A 55 -22.09 -20.49 -8.16
N ASN A 56 -21.74 -19.75 -9.21
CA ASN A 56 -21.03 -18.48 -9.11
C ASN A 56 -22.00 -17.29 -9.33
N GLY A 57 -23.31 -17.55 -9.36
CA GLY A 57 -24.34 -16.53 -9.52
C GLY A 57 -24.30 -15.76 -10.85
N GLN A 58 -23.79 -16.37 -11.93
CA GLN A 58 -23.85 -15.77 -13.28
C GLN A 58 -25.20 -16.01 -13.95
N LEU A 59 -25.84 -17.15 -13.63
CA LEU A 59 -27.19 -17.52 -14.04
C LEU A 59 -28.01 -17.98 -12.84
N THR A 60 -29.32 -17.77 -12.91
CA THR A 60 -30.26 -18.41 -11.97
C THR A 60 -30.88 -19.65 -12.64
N LYS A 61 -31.28 -20.63 -11.83
CA LYS A 61 -32.00 -21.82 -12.34
C LYS A 61 -33.33 -21.45 -12.99
N GLU A 62 -33.96 -20.37 -12.53
CA GLU A 62 -35.20 -19.83 -13.10
C GLU A 62 -34.98 -19.29 -14.52
N GLU A 63 -33.86 -18.60 -14.74
CA GLU A 63 -33.48 -18.06 -16.04
C GLU A 63 -33.19 -19.17 -17.06
N ILE A 64 -32.54 -20.26 -16.62
CA ILE A 64 -32.31 -21.46 -17.45
C ILE A 64 -33.67 -22.05 -17.86
N LYS A 65 -34.58 -22.30 -16.91
CA LYS A 65 -35.91 -22.85 -17.22
C LYS A 65 -36.74 -21.97 -18.16
N ARG A 66 -36.65 -20.65 -18.01
CA ARG A 66 -37.29 -19.69 -18.91
C ARG A 66 -36.77 -19.81 -20.34
N ALA A 67 -35.45 -19.95 -20.50
CA ALA A 67 -34.80 -20.09 -21.79
C ALA A 67 -34.95 -21.50 -22.40
N GLU A 68 -35.12 -22.54 -21.59
CA GLU A 68 -35.47 -23.90 -22.06
C GLU A 68 -36.89 -23.97 -22.64
N ALA A 69 -37.83 -23.19 -22.10
CA ALA A 69 -39.20 -23.13 -22.58
C ALA A 69 -39.38 -22.33 -23.88
N ASP A 70 -38.46 -21.42 -24.19
CA ASP A 70 -38.51 -20.57 -25.40
C ASP A 70 -37.15 -20.58 -26.12
N LYS A 71 -37.10 -21.23 -27.28
CA LYS A 71 -35.88 -21.37 -28.10
C LYS A 71 -35.33 -20.04 -28.63
N ASN A 72 -36.15 -18.99 -28.68
CA ASN A 72 -35.75 -17.64 -29.11
C ASN A 72 -35.31 -16.75 -27.96
N ALA A 73 -35.45 -17.21 -26.71
CA ALA A 73 -35.07 -16.43 -25.54
C ALA A 73 -33.55 -16.40 -25.36
N ALA A 74 -32.97 -15.20 -25.32
CA ALA A 74 -31.58 -15.02 -24.92
C ALA A 74 -31.43 -15.10 -23.39
N LEU A 75 -30.40 -15.83 -22.93
CA LEU A 75 -29.99 -15.86 -21.52
C LEU A 75 -29.41 -14.51 -21.09
N LYS A 76 -29.80 -14.03 -19.92
CA LYS A 76 -29.28 -12.79 -19.34
C LYS A 76 -28.36 -13.10 -18.16
N LEU A 77 -27.18 -12.47 -18.14
CA LEU A 77 -26.32 -12.52 -16.96
C LEU A 77 -26.99 -11.83 -15.79
N THR A 78 -26.98 -12.50 -14.64
CA THR A 78 -27.32 -11.86 -13.37
C THR A 78 -26.31 -10.75 -13.07
N PRO A 79 -26.76 -9.54 -12.70
CA PRO A 79 -25.86 -8.47 -12.28
C PRO A 79 -25.12 -8.91 -11.02
N ARG A 80 -23.84 -9.21 -11.19
CA ARG A 80 -22.95 -9.55 -10.09
C ARG A 80 -22.58 -8.28 -9.34
N ASP A 81 -23.15 -8.12 -8.16
CA ASP A 81 -22.69 -7.17 -7.15
C ASP A 81 -21.51 -7.76 -6.37
N VAL A 82 -20.39 -8.01 -7.08
CA VAL A 82 -19.13 -8.35 -6.40
C VAL A 82 -18.35 -7.04 -6.30
N PRO A 83 -18.22 -6.45 -5.09
CA PRO A 83 -17.41 -5.27 -4.91
C PRO A 83 -15.99 -5.57 -5.42
N MET A 84 -15.49 -4.76 -6.35
CA MET A 84 -14.11 -4.90 -6.82
C MET A 84 -13.18 -4.95 -5.61
N PRO A 85 -12.32 -5.97 -5.46
CA PRO A 85 -11.34 -6.00 -4.40
C PRO A 85 -10.47 -4.76 -4.53
N VAL A 86 -10.58 -3.85 -3.56
CA VAL A 86 -9.73 -2.66 -3.49
C VAL A 86 -8.29 -3.17 -3.47
N ALA A 87 -7.50 -2.85 -4.50
CA ALA A 87 -6.11 -3.24 -4.59
C ALA A 87 -5.43 -2.88 -3.26
N ARG A 88 -4.90 -3.88 -2.55
CA ARG A 88 -4.22 -3.67 -1.27
C ARG A 88 -3.02 -2.76 -1.50
N SER A 89 -3.20 -1.46 -1.29
CA SER A 89 -2.08 -0.54 -1.10
C SER A 89 -1.46 -0.82 0.26
N LYS A 90 -0.12 -0.72 0.35
CA LYS A 90 0.73 -0.79 1.56
C LYS A 90 1.65 -2.02 1.65
N GLY A 91 2.11 -2.56 0.54
CA GLY A 91 3.41 -3.26 0.49
C GLY A 91 4.54 -2.30 0.07
N PRO A 92 5.80 -2.54 0.45
CA PRO A 92 6.94 -1.84 -0.16
C PRO A 92 6.87 -2.00 -1.68
N ARG A 93 6.85 -0.89 -2.43
CA ARG A 93 6.87 -0.97 -3.90
C ARG A 93 8.18 -1.62 -4.33
N TYR A 94 8.10 -2.72 -5.06
CA TYR A 94 9.28 -3.33 -5.66
C TYR A 94 9.90 -2.33 -6.64
N THR A 95 11.12 -1.88 -6.35
CA THR A 95 11.90 -1.04 -7.27
C THR A 95 12.64 -1.93 -8.26
N PRO A 96 12.37 -1.82 -9.59
CA PRO A 96 13.07 -2.58 -10.61
C PRO A 96 14.58 -2.38 -10.55
N VAL A 97 15.37 -3.39 -10.93
CA VAL A 97 16.85 -3.37 -10.85
C VAL A 97 17.47 -2.16 -11.56
N ALA A 98 16.94 -1.79 -12.73
CA ALA A 98 17.40 -0.63 -13.49
C ALA A 98 17.35 0.69 -12.69
N LYS A 99 16.27 0.89 -11.91
CA LYS A 99 16.07 2.11 -11.12
C LYS A 99 16.80 2.11 -9.77
N ARG A 100 17.57 1.06 -9.46
CA ARG A 100 18.25 0.93 -8.16
C ARG A 100 19.44 1.86 -8.05
N GLN A 101 20.07 2.19 -9.17
CA GLN A 101 21.20 3.12 -9.25
C GLN A 101 20.78 4.57 -8.99
N ASP A 102 19.52 4.92 -9.28
CA ASP A 102 18.97 6.27 -9.05
C ASP A 102 18.53 6.51 -7.59
N ARG A 103 18.56 5.48 -6.74
CA ARG A 103 18.16 5.59 -5.33
C ARG A 103 19.07 6.49 -4.49
N PRO A 104 20.42 6.39 -4.55
CA PRO A 104 21.27 7.34 -3.84
C PRO A 104 21.06 8.79 -4.30
N ASP A 105 20.78 9.02 -5.59
CA ASP A 105 20.47 10.34 -6.15
C ASP A 105 19.19 10.93 -5.55
N ALA A 106 18.13 10.11 -5.49
CA ALA A 106 16.87 10.45 -4.84
C ALA A 106 17.01 10.73 -3.34
N ILE A 107 17.80 9.91 -2.63
CA ILE A 107 18.06 10.10 -1.20
C ILE A 107 18.81 11.41 -0.97
N ALA A 108 19.85 11.69 -1.76
CA ALA A 108 20.63 12.92 -1.64
C ALA A 108 19.77 14.18 -1.88
N TRP A 109 18.82 14.11 -2.81
CA TRP A 109 17.86 15.19 -3.04
C TRP A 109 16.90 15.38 -1.87
N LEU A 110 16.32 14.30 -1.35
CA LEU A 110 15.40 14.36 -0.20
C LEU A 110 16.08 14.93 1.04
N LEU A 111 17.32 14.52 1.32
CA LEU A 111 18.10 15.04 2.45
C LEU A 111 18.45 16.53 2.29
N LYS A 112 18.62 17.00 1.05
CA LYS A 112 18.94 18.40 0.75
C LYS A 112 17.72 19.32 0.79
N ILE A 113 16.60 18.90 0.18
CA ILE A 113 15.40 19.73 -0.01
C ILE A 113 14.44 19.61 1.18
N HIS A 114 14.35 18.43 1.79
CA HIS A 114 13.43 18.13 2.88
C HIS A 114 14.17 17.57 4.11
N PRO A 115 15.00 18.38 4.80
CA PRO A 115 15.71 17.95 5.99
C PRO A 115 14.78 17.58 7.16
N GLU A 116 13.50 17.97 7.11
CA GLU A 116 12.48 17.58 8.07
C GLU A 116 12.10 16.09 8.02
N LEU A 117 12.39 15.40 6.91
CA LEU A 117 12.06 13.99 6.75
C LEU A 117 12.99 13.09 7.58
N GLN A 118 12.38 12.14 8.27
CA GLN A 118 13.11 11.11 9.02
C GLN A 118 13.70 10.05 8.06
N ASP A 119 14.84 9.46 8.40
CA ASP A 119 15.48 8.42 7.59
C ASP A 119 14.54 7.25 7.28
N SER A 120 13.65 6.93 8.23
CA SER A 120 12.62 5.90 8.09
C SER A 120 11.55 6.26 7.05
N GLN A 121 11.26 7.56 6.85
CA GLN A 121 10.33 8.04 5.83
C GLN A 121 11.01 8.07 4.46
N VAL A 122 12.25 8.55 4.39
CA VAL A 122 13.06 8.55 3.15
C VAL A 122 13.23 7.13 2.61
N ALA A 123 13.59 6.17 3.47
CA ALA A 123 13.73 4.76 3.10
C ALA A 123 12.43 4.18 2.50
N LYS A 124 11.26 4.52 3.07
CA LYS A 124 9.95 4.07 2.57
C LYS A 124 9.55 4.70 1.24
N LEU A 125 9.86 5.98 1.04
CA LEU A 125 9.54 6.71 -0.20
C LEU A 125 10.35 6.18 -1.39
N VAL A 126 11.63 5.91 -1.19
CA VAL A 126 12.56 5.49 -2.25
C VAL A 126 12.60 3.97 -2.45
N GLY A 127 12.09 3.18 -1.48
CA GLY A 127 12.21 1.72 -1.50
C GLY A 127 13.65 1.27 -1.21
N SER A 128 14.27 1.86 -0.17
CA SER A 128 15.63 1.58 0.29
C SER A 128 15.64 1.22 1.78
N THR A 129 16.82 0.93 2.34
CA THR A 129 17.00 0.68 3.78
C THR A 129 17.48 1.93 4.52
N LYS A 130 17.28 1.97 5.84
CA LYS A 130 17.79 3.06 6.68
C LYS A 130 19.32 3.15 6.65
N SER A 131 20.01 2.00 6.56
CA SER A 131 21.46 1.95 6.45
C SER A 131 21.95 2.66 5.18
N THR A 132 21.30 2.44 4.03
CA THR A 132 21.64 3.15 2.80
C THR A 132 21.39 4.64 2.91
N VAL A 133 20.30 5.07 3.57
CA VAL A 133 20.04 6.50 3.80
C VAL A 133 21.15 7.14 4.65
N GLN A 134 21.59 6.46 5.71
CA GLN A 134 22.69 6.91 6.55
C GLN A 134 24.01 6.96 5.77
N SER A 135 24.36 5.92 5.01
CA SER A 135 25.57 5.92 4.19
C SER A 135 25.60 7.06 3.15
N VAL A 136 24.44 7.46 2.63
CA VAL A 136 24.36 8.62 1.73
C VAL A 136 24.51 9.94 2.50
N ARG A 137 23.91 10.05 3.69
CA ARG A 137 24.05 11.22 4.58
C ARG A 137 25.51 11.43 5.00
N ASP A 138 26.18 10.35 5.40
CA ASP A 138 27.56 10.36 5.90
C ASP A 138 28.60 10.33 4.78
N ARG A 139 28.15 10.37 3.52
CA ARG A 139 29.00 10.28 2.32
C ARG A 139 29.87 9.01 2.23
N SER A 140 29.51 7.95 2.95
CA SER A 140 30.22 6.66 3.00
C SER A 140 29.67 5.61 2.02
N HIS A 141 28.65 5.95 1.22
CA HIS A 141 28.16 5.06 0.16
C HIS A 141 29.22 4.84 -0.93
N TRP A 142 29.42 3.59 -1.36
CA TRP A 142 30.46 3.21 -2.34
C TRP A 142 30.44 4.03 -3.63
N ASN A 143 29.25 4.45 -4.09
CA ASN A 143 29.08 5.23 -5.32
C ASN A 143 28.95 6.75 -5.09
N MET A 144 29.33 7.27 -3.92
CA MET A 144 29.10 8.68 -3.53
C MET A 144 29.67 9.69 -4.54
N GLN A 145 30.78 9.37 -5.21
CA GLN A 145 31.40 10.23 -6.21
C GLN A 145 30.51 10.53 -7.42
N ASN A 146 29.60 9.62 -7.76
CA ASN A 146 28.70 9.78 -8.91
C ASN A 146 27.29 10.25 -8.50
N VAL A 147 27.02 10.41 -7.20
CA VAL A 147 25.68 10.76 -6.72
C VAL A 147 25.33 12.20 -7.09
N ARG A 148 24.22 12.38 -7.81
CA ARG A 148 23.69 13.68 -8.19
C ARG A 148 22.28 13.84 -7.64
N PRO A 149 22.01 14.83 -6.77
CA PRO A 149 20.68 15.05 -6.23
C PRO A 149 19.63 15.24 -7.33
N ARG A 150 18.70 14.30 -7.46
CA ARG A 150 17.56 14.37 -8.39
C ARG A 150 16.24 14.05 -7.70
N ASP A 151 15.17 14.66 -8.19
CA ASP A 151 13.84 14.53 -7.60
C ASP A 151 13.30 13.08 -7.73
N PRO A 152 12.95 12.41 -6.62
CA PRO A 152 12.43 11.04 -6.63
C PRO A 152 11.12 10.86 -7.42
N VAL A 153 10.32 11.92 -7.59
CA VAL A 153 9.09 11.88 -8.41
C VAL A 153 9.47 11.78 -9.88
N THR A 154 10.44 12.57 -10.34
CA THR A 154 10.91 12.57 -11.73
C THR A 154 11.56 11.24 -12.12
N LEU A 155 12.22 10.59 -11.16
CA LEU A 155 12.81 9.25 -11.31
C LEU A 155 11.73 8.13 -11.27
N GLY A 156 10.49 8.47 -10.91
CA GLY A 156 9.39 7.53 -10.75
C GLY A 156 9.63 6.53 -9.62
N LEU A 157 10.28 6.96 -8.53
CA LEU A 157 10.52 6.17 -7.33
C LEU A 157 9.38 6.36 -6.31
N CYS A 158 8.80 7.56 -6.24
CA CYS A 158 7.60 7.86 -5.47
C CYS A 158 6.58 8.65 -6.30
N MET A 159 5.32 8.66 -5.84
CA MET A 159 4.30 9.55 -6.39
C MET A 159 4.35 10.90 -5.70
N LEU A 160 3.98 11.97 -6.41
CA LEU A 160 3.91 13.33 -5.84
C LEU A 160 3.02 13.38 -4.59
N LYS A 161 1.88 12.68 -4.62
CA LYS A 161 0.99 12.55 -3.47
C LYS A 161 1.68 11.95 -2.24
N ASP A 162 2.44 10.88 -2.43
CA ASP A 162 3.15 10.20 -1.33
C ASP A 162 4.24 11.10 -0.73
N LEU A 163 4.93 11.88 -1.57
CA LEU A 163 5.94 12.84 -1.14
C LEU A 163 5.31 13.94 -0.27
N ASN A 164 4.24 14.57 -0.76
CA ASN A 164 3.53 15.62 -0.02
C ASN A 164 2.98 15.09 1.32
N ASP A 165 2.36 13.91 1.32
CA ASP A 165 1.85 13.26 2.54
C ASP A 165 2.96 12.99 3.56
N ALA A 166 4.16 12.60 3.10
CA ALA A 166 5.30 12.35 3.96
C ALA A 166 5.88 13.63 4.57
N VAL A 167 5.98 14.69 3.76
CA VAL A 167 6.45 16.03 4.18
C VAL A 167 5.47 16.65 5.18
N ASP A 168 4.17 16.61 4.92
CA ASP A 168 3.16 17.14 5.84
C ASP A 168 3.17 16.42 7.19
N LYS A 169 3.30 15.09 7.17
CA LYS A 169 3.45 14.29 8.40
C LYS A 169 4.74 14.64 9.14
N ALA A 170 5.85 14.82 8.42
CA ALA A 170 7.13 15.19 9.02
C ALA A 170 7.06 16.58 9.66
N ARG A 171 6.48 17.58 8.99
CA ARG A 171 6.29 18.94 9.52
C ARG A 171 5.41 18.95 10.77
N ARG A 172 4.29 18.20 10.76
CA ARG A 172 3.43 18.05 11.94
C ARG A 172 4.16 17.39 13.12
N LYS A 173 5.02 16.41 12.85
CA LYS A 173 5.82 15.74 13.88
C LYS A 173 6.91 16.66 14.43
N ALA A 174 7.64 17.35 13.57
CA ALA A 174 8.65 18.34 13.96
C ALA A 174 8.06 19.44 14.84
N ALA A 175 6.92 20.03 14.44
CA ALA A 175 6.23 21.05 15.24
C ALA A 175 5.82 20.54 16.64
N ARG A 176 5.39 19.27 16.75
CA ARG A 176 5.07 18.65 18.05
C ARG A 176 6.32 18.40 18.90
N GLU A 177 7.41 17.94 18.28
CA GLU A 177 8.68 17.70 18.96
C GLU A 177 9.32 19.01 19.44
N ASP A 178 9.26 20.08 18.66
CA ASP A 178 9.77 21.40 19.06
C ASP A 178 8.93 22.00 20.20
N ALA A 179 7.60 21.86 20.16
CA ALA A 179 6.73 22.27 21.25
C ALA A 179 7.02 21.48 22.55
N ALA A 180 7.26 20.17 22.43
CA ALA A 180 7.63 19.32 23.56
C ALA A 180 9.01 19.69 24.13
N LYS A 181 10.01 19.96 23.28
CA LYS A 181 11.33 20.42 23.69
C LYS A 181 11.27 21.78 24.39
N LYS A 182 10.52 22.74 23.86
CA LYS A 182 10.30 24.05 24.52
C LYS A 182 9.63 23.90 25.88
N LYS A 183 8.62 23.03 25.99
CA LYS A 183 7.95 22.75 27.28
C LYS A 183 8.88 22.04 28.28
N ALA A 184 9.72 21.13 27.81
CA ALA A 184 10.72 20.45 28.63
C ALA A 184 11.83 21.41 29.09
N GLN A 185 12.33 22.28 28.21
CA GLN A 185 13.31 23.31 28.55
C GLN A 185 12.72 24.35 29.52
N ALA A 186 11.46 24.76 29.35
CA ALA A 186 10.78 25.64 30.29
C ALA A 186 10.60 24.99 31.68
N LYS A 187 10.26 23.69 31.73
CA LYS A 187 10.20 22.93 32.99
C LYS A 187 11.58 22.75 33.65
N ALA A 188 12.61 22.48 32.87
CA ALA A 188 13.97 22.35 33.36
C ALA A 188 14.54 23.69 33.85
N GLY A 189 14.24 24.78 33.15
CA GLY A 189 14.58 26.14 33.58
C GLY A 189 13.87 26.54 34.88
N ALA A 190 12.57 26.28 35.00
CA ALA A 190 11.81 26.55 36.23
C ALA A 190 12.28 25.70 37.42
N ALA A 191 12.65 24.44 37.19
CA ALA A 191 13.21 23.58 38.23
C ALA A 191 14.62 24.02 38.67
N ALA A 192 15.45 24.50 37.73
CA ALA A 192 16.77 25.06 38.04
C ALA A 192 16.68 26.41 38.76
N GLU A 193 15.68 27.24 38.44
CA GLU A 193 15.39 28.50 39.14
C GLU A 193 14.86 28.25 40.55
N ALA A 194 13.94 27.30 40.72
CA ALA A 194 13.43 26.90 42.03
C ALA A 194 14.54 26.28 42.92
N ALA A 195 15.45 25.50 42.34
CA ALA A 195 16.61 24.97 43.05
C ALA A 195 17.58 26.09 43.47
N LYS A 196 17.82 27.09 42.61
CA LYS A 196 18.63 28.27 42.97
C LYS A 196 17.99 29.13 44.06
N ALA A 197 16.67 29.33 44.01
CA ALA A 197 15.93 30.07 45.02
C ALA A 197 15.93 29.34 46.39
N ALA A 198 15.86 28.01 46.40
CA ALA A 198 15.95 27.21 47.61
C ALA A 198 17.36 27.25 48.24
N VAL A 199 18.43 27.34 47.43
CA VAL A 199 19.81 27.47 47.93
C VAL A 199 20.11 28.89 48.41
N ALA A 200 19.48 29.92 47.82
CA ALA A 200 19.62 31.31 48.27
C ALA A 200 18.81 31.65 49.54
N ALA A 201 17.82 30.83 49.89
CA ALA A 201 17.01 30.99 51.11
C ALA A 201 17.63 30.32 52.36
N VAL A 202 18.81 29.69 52.23
CA VAL A 202 19.58 29.18 53.38
C VAL A 202 20.61 30.24 53.75
N ASP A 203 20.23 31.11 54.68
CA ASP A 203 21.07 32.16 55.26
C ASP A 203 22.31 31.55 55.96
N PRO A 204 23.54 32.03 55.72
CA PRO A 204 24.76 31.48 56.34
C PRO A 204 25.02 31.99 57.77
N ALA A 205 24.03 32.58 58.45
CA ALA A 205 24.24 33.42 59.63
C ALA A 205 24.04 32.74 61.00
N GLU A 206 24.13 31.41 61.11
CA GLU A 206 24.21 30.75 62.43
C GLU A 206 25.53 29.97 62.55
N ALA A 207 26.62 30.74 62.70
CA ALA A 207 27.92 30.24 63.12
C ALA A 207 28.17 30.71 64.55
N ASP A 208 27.99 29.82 65.54
CA ASP A 208 28.35 30.03 66.95
C ASP A 208 28.39 28.65 67.63
N GLN A 209 29.37 28.13 68.35
CA GLN A 209 30.73 28.50 68.81
C GLN A 209 31.39 27.17 69.26
N PRO A 210 32.73 27.00 69.29
CA PRO A 210 33.37 25.76 69.74
C PRO A 210 33.50 25.71 71.27
N ASP A 211 32.94 24.68 71.92
CA ASP A 211 33.12 24.43 73.35
C ASP A 211 34.42 23.64 73.60
N VAL A 212 35.32 24.24 74.36
CA VAL A 212 36.63 23.71 74.75
C VAL A 212 36.53 23.29 76.21
N SER A 213 36.64 22.00 76.51
CA SER A 213 37.09 21.56 77.83
C SER A 213 37.61 20.12 77.81
N GLU A 214 38.94 20.04 77.85
CA GLU A 214 39.77 18.93 78.32
C GLU A 214 39.59 18.75 79.85
N PRO A 215 39.98 17.61 80.44
CA PRO A 215 41.39 17.45 80.82
C PRO A 215 42.01 16.07 80.54
#